data_AF-A0AAT9GT26-F1
#
_entry.id   AF-A0AAT9GT26-F1
#
_cell.length_a   1.000
_cell.length_b   1.000
_cell.length_c   1.000
_cell.angle_alpha   90.00
_cell.angle_beta   90.00
_cell.angle_gamma   90.00
#
_symmetry.space_group_name_H-M   'P 1'
#
loop_
_entity.id
_entity.type
_entity.pdbx_description
1 polymer ?
#
loop_
_entity_poly.entity_id
_entity_poly.type
_entity_poly.pdbx_seq_one_letter_code
_entity_poly.pdbx_strand_id
1 'polypeptide(L)'
;MAIIQILLGNSMVFFGVSSILFYFHFILAVLILIVCIYGIRVTKEVRRRIVLGNLFLLIVTSIIGGIYTLYPNIYLLLFHLFLALGIVSNFSVLYGMDRD
;
A
#
# COMPACT_ATOMS: atom_id res chain seq x y z
N MET A 1 -7.80 -1.98 -5.39
CA MET A 1 -6.34 -2.23 -5.54
C MET A 1 -5.64 -2.47 -4.21
N ALA A 2 -5.82 -1.65 -3.18
CA ALA A 2 -5.14 -1.83 -1.89
C ALA A 2 -5.45 -3.18 -1.19
N ILE A 3 -6.70 -3.67 -1.25
CA ILE A 3 -7.06 -4.99 -0.71
C ILE A 3 -6.31 -6.13 -1.44
N ILE A 4 -6.19 -6.04 -2.77
CA ILE A 4 -5.45 -7.02 -3.57
C ILE A 4 -3.98 -7.06 -3.15
N GLN A 5 -3.40 -5.92 -2.76
CA GLN A 5 -2.03 -5.89 -2.24
C GLN A 5 -1.86 -6.65 -0.94
N ILE A 6 -2.82 -6.56 -0.02
CA ILE A 6 -2.81 -7.35 1.21
C ILE A 6 -2.90 -8.84 0.87
N LEU A 7 -3.81 -9.22 -0.04
CA LEU A 7 -3.97 -10.62 -0.43
C LEU A 7 -2.71 -11.20 -1.08
N LEU A 8 -2.08 -10.47 -2.01
CA LEU A 8 -0.83 -10.89 -2.64
C LEU A 8 0.33 -10.95 -1.63
N GLY A 9 0.46 -9.92 -0.78
CA GLY A 9 1.47 -9.87 0.27
C GLY A 9 1.35 -11.06 1.22
N ASN A 10 0.14 -11.34 1.69
CA ASN A 10 -0.13 -12.45 2.60
C ASN A 10 0.09 -13.82 1.91
N SER A 11 -0.27 -13.93 0.62
CA SER A 11 0.01 -15.14 -0.15
C SER A 11 1.51 -15.44 -0.24
N MET A 12 2.34 -14.42 -0.39
CA MET A 12 3.80 -14.58 -0.39
C MET A 12 4.36 -15.02 0.98
N VAL A 13 3.69 -14.67 2.08
CA VAL A 13 4.07 -15.12 3.43
C VAL A 13 3.75 -16.60 3.63
N PHE A 14 2.57 -17.07 3.21
CA PHE A 14 2.13 -18.44 3.44
C PHE A 14 2.66 -19.46 2.42
N PHE A 15 2.76 -19.07 1.15
CA PHE A 15 3.13 -19.96 0.05
C PHE A 15 4.55 -19.74 -0.48
N GLY A 16 5.29 -18.80 0.12
CA GLY A 16 6.63 -18.42 -0.31
C GLY A 16 6.64 -17.33 -1.39
N VAL A 17 7.78 -16.64 -1.50
CA VAL A 17 7.98 -15.54 -2.45
C VAL A 17 8.32 -16.11 -3.83
N SER A 18 7.31 -16.24 -4.69
CA SER A 18 7.53 -16.46 -6.13
C SER A 18 7.88 -15.14 -6.82
N SER A 19 8.82 -15.16 -7.76
CA SER A 19 9.17 -13.99 -8.58
C SER A 19 7.94 -13.37 -9.26
N ILE A 20 7.00 -14.22 -9.70
CA ILE A 20 5.75 -13.77 -10.33
C ILE A 20 4.91 -12.97 -9.32
N LEU A 21 4.66 -13.51 -8.12
CA LEU A 21 3.87 -12.83 -7.08
C LEU A 21 4.53 -11.51 -6.66
N PHE A 22 5.86 -11.51 -6.52
CA PHE A 22 6.63 -10.31 -6.20
C PHE A 22 6.45 -9.23 -7.27
N TYR A 23 6.60 -9.55 -8.56
CA TYR A 23 6.41 -8.58 -9.62
C TYR A 23 4.98 -8.04 -9.68
N PHE A 24 3.97 -8.90 -9.51
CA PHE A 24 2.57 -8.44 -9.45
C PHE A 24 2.33 -7.50 -8.26
N HIS A 25 2.85 -7.84 -7.08
CA HIS A 25 2.77 -7.01 -5.89
C HIS A 25 3.48 -5.66 -6.11
N PHE A 26 4.66 -5.66 -6.71
CA PHE A 26 5.41 -4.44 -7.03
C PHE A 26 4.67 -3.55 -8.04
N ILE A 27 4.18 -4.12 -9.14
CA ILE A 27 3.45 -3.39 -10.18
C ILE A 27 2.20 -2.73 -9.59
N LEU A 28 1.45 -3.45 -8.76
CA LEU A 28 0.28 -2.88 -8.09
C LEU A 28 0.65 -1.73 -7.15
N ALA A 29 1.82 -1.76 -6.51
CA ALA A 29 2.27 -0.68 -5.62
C ALA A 29 2.57 0.57 -6.44
N VAL A 30 3.21 0.40 -7.59
CA VAL A 30 3.46 1.48 -8.56
C VAL A 30 2.16 2.06 -9.09
N LEU A 31 1.16 1.24 -9.40
CA LEU A 31 -0.16 1.73 -9.84
C LEU A 31 -0.85 2.56 -8.74
N ILE A 32 -0.81 2.10 -7.48
CA ILE A 32 -1.36 2.86 -6.34
C ILE A 32 -0.58 4.17 -6.16
N LEU A 33 0.74 4.18 -6.37
CA LEU A 33 1.56 5.39 -6.32
C LEU A 33 1.12 6.40 -7.36
N ILE A 34 0.91 5.97 -8.61
CA ILE A 34 0.41 6.82 -9.70
C ILE A 34 -0.97 7.39 -9.34
N VAL A 35 -1.87 6.56 -8.82
CA VAL A 35 -3.20 6.99 -8.37
C VAL A 35 -3.09 8.03 -7.26
N CYS A 36 -2.18 7.88 -6.30
CA CYS A 36 -1.97 8.86 -5.25
C CYS A 36 -1.43 10.19 -5.82
N ILE A 37 -0.43 10.14 -6.71
CA ILE A 37 0.13 11.35 -7.34
C ILE A 37 -0.93 12.09 -8.16
N TYR A 38 -1.72 11.36 -8.94
CA TYR A 38 -2.84 11.93 -9.69
C TYR A 38 -3.90 12.51 -8.75
N GLY A 39 -4.26 11.76 -7.71
CA GLY A 39 -5.21 12.14 -6.67
C GLY A 39 -4.89 13.49 -6.02
N ILE A 40 -3.61 13.81 -5.80
CA ILE A 40 -3.19 15.10 -5.23
C ILE A 40 -3.61 16.27 -6.12
N ARG A 41 -3.59 16.10 -7.44
CA ARG A 41 -3.95 17.16 -8.40
C ARG A 41 -5.46 17.36 -8.50
N VAL A 42 -6.25 16.28 -8.38
CA VAL A 42 -7.70 16.32 -8.62
C VAL A 42 -8.53 16.54 -7.36
N THR A 43 -8.01 16.23 -6.18
CA THR A 43 -8.73 16.37 -4.91
C THR A 43 -8.47 17.70 -4.21
N LYS A 44 -9.42 18.15 -3.39
CA LYS A 44 -9.33 19.39 -2.59
C LYS A 44 -9.48 19.09 -1.09
N GLU A 45 -8.99 20.01 -0.26
CA GLU A 45 -9.18 20.03 1.19
C GLU A 45 -8.87 18.69 1.91
N VAL A 46 -9.86 18.11 2.58
CA VAL A 46 -9.77 16.88 3.38
C VAL A 46 -9.30 15.71 2.50
N ARG A 47 -9.87 15.55 1.31
CA ARG A 47 -9.53 14.45 0.39
C ARG A 47 -8.07 14.52 -0.03
N ARG A 48 -7.55 15.72 -0.30
CA ARG A 48 -6.13 15.91 -0.63
C ARG A 48 -5.20 15.51 0.52
N ARG A 49 -5.59 15.80 1.77
CA ARG A 49 -4.82 15.36 2.96
C ARG A 49 -4.78 13.84 3.09
N ILE A 50 -5.91 13.17 2.86
CA ILE A 50 -5.97 11.70 2.89
C ILE A 50 -5.08 11.09 1.79
N VAL A 51 -5.14 11.63 0.58
CA VAL A 51 -4.29 11.15 -0.54
C VAL A 51 -2.80 11.38 -0.23
N LEU A 52 -2.42 12.53 0.34
CA LEU A 52 -1.04 12.77 0.78
C LEU A 52 -0.59 11.80 1.88
N GLY A 53 -1.47 11.49 2.84
CA GLY A 53 -1.22 10.47 3.86
C GLY A 53 -0.98 9.09 3.24
N ASN A 54 -1.79 8.72 2.25
CA ASN A 54 -1.60 7.47 1.50
C ASN A 54 -0.31 7.44 0.69
N LEU A 55 0.07 8.55 0.05
CA LEU A 55 1.34 8.67 -0.65
C LEU A 55 2.52 8.43 0.31
N PHE A 56 2.52 9.12 1.46
CA PHE A 56 3.55 8.96 2.48
C PHE A 56 3.62 7.52 2.99
N LEU A 57 2.48 6.95 3.41
CA LEU A 57 2.40 5.57 3.89
C LEU A 57 2.88 4.57 2.84
N LEU A 58 2.51 4.75 1.57
CA LEU A 58 2.95 3.86 0.50
C LEU A 58 4.45 3.89 0.31
N ILE A 59 5.08 5.07 0.33
CA ILE A 59 6.54 5.21 0.22
C ILE A 59 7.22 4.48 1.39
N VAL A 60 6.81 4.77 2.62
CA VAL A 60 7.38 4.16 3.83
C VAL A 60 7.19 2.64 3.82
N THR A 61 5.98 2.16 3.49
CA THR A 61 5.68 0.73 3.39
C THR A 61 6.55 0.06 2.32
N SER A 62 6.78 0.71 1.18
CA SER A 62 7.60 0.18 0.09
C SER A 62 9.08 0.06 0.47
N ILE A 63 9.62 1.07 1.17
CA ILE A 63 10.99 1.02 1.71
C ILE A 63 11.12 -0.17 2.67
N ILE A 64 10.16 -0.34 3.58
CA ILE A 64 10.19 -1.43 4.56
C ILE A 64 10.06 -2.80 3.89
N GLY A 65 9.22 -2.90 2.86
CA GLY A 65 9.11 -4.12 2.05
C GLY A 65 10.44 -4.48 1.38
N GLY A 66 11.15 -3.48 0.83
CA GLY A 66 12.48 -3.68 0.24
C GLY A 66 13.56 -4.02 1.27
N ILE A 67 13.48 -3.49 2.50
CA ILE A 67 14.39 -3.91 3.58
C ILE A 67 14.11 -5.35 3.98
N TYR A 68 12.83 -5.74 4.07
CA TYR A 68 12.41 -7.09 4.43
C TYR A 68 12.91 -8.15 3.43
N THR A 69 12.95 -7.85 2.13
CA THR A 69 13.47 -8.80 1.13
C THR A 69 14.96 -9.07 1.29
N LEU A 70 15.72 -8.13 1.85
CA LEU A 70 17.16 -8.29 2.14
C LEU A 70 17.38 -8.94 3.51
N TYR A 71 16.56 -8.58 4.50
CA TYR A 71 16.69 -9.03 5.90
C TYR A 71 15.32 -9.47 6.45
N PRO A 72 14.87 -10.71 6.14
CA PRO A 72 13.58 -11.19 6.58
C PRO A 72 13.50 -11.22 8.11
N ASN A 73 12.55 -10.48 8.67
CA ASN A 73 12.34 -10.37 10.11
C ASN A 73 10.85 -10.20 10.42
N ILE A 74 10.36 -10.93 11.43
CA ILE A 74 8.96 -10.89 11.85
C ILE A 74 8.47 -9.49 12.23
N TYR A 75 9.32 -8.66 12.87
CA TYR A 75 8.96 -7.30 13.24
C TYR A 75 8.78 -6.41 12.03
N LEU A 76 9.64 -6.56 11.01
CA LEU A 76 9.51 -5.83 9.74
C LEU A 76 8.25 -6.26 8.99
N LEU A 77 7.95 -7.57 8.97
CA LEU A 77 6.73 -8.10 8.37
C LEU A 77 5.47 -7.50 9.01
N LEU A 78 5.39 -7.54 10.35
CA LEU A 78 4.24 -6.99 11.08
C LEU A 78 4.12 -5.49 10.85
N PHE A 79 5.23 -4.75 10.91
CA PHE A 79 5.21 -3.32 10.68
C PHE A 79 4.78 -2.96 9.25
N HIS A 80 5.27 -3.69 8.24
CA HIS A 80 4.84 -3.55 6.85
C HIS A 80 3.34 -3.81 6.70
N LEU A 81 2.82 -4.87 7.32
CA LEU A 81 1.39 -5.19 7.31
C LEU A 81 0.55 -4.09 7.97
N PHE A 82 0.97 -3.56 9.13
CA PHE A 82 0.26 -2.48 9.81
C PHE A 82 0.17 -1.21 8.96
N LEU A 83 1.26 -0.82 8.30
CA LEU A 83 1.24 0.34 7.41
C LEU A 83 0.34 0.09 6.19
N ALA A 84 0.39 -1.11 5.61
CA ALA A 84 -0.47 -1.49 4.50
C ALA A 84 -1.96 -1.47 4.88
N LEU A 85 -2.32 -1.90 6.10
CA LEU A 85 -3.68 -1.76 6.64
C LEU A 85 -4.08 -0.28 6.79
N GLY A 86 -3.15 0.59 7.20
CA GLY A 86 -3.36 2.04 7.23
C GLY A 86 -3.73 2.61 5.85
N ILE A 87 -3.04 2.17 4.79
CA ILE A 87 -3.34 2.55 3.40
C ILE A 87 -4.76 2.09 3.01
N VAL A 88 -5.12 0.84 3.32
CA VAL A 88 -6.47 0.30 3.03
C VAL A 88 -7.54 1.12 3.77
N SER A 89 -7.33 1.39 5.05
CA SER A 89 -8.25 2.18 5.87
C SER A 89 -8.49 3.57 5.29
N ASN A 90 -7.41 4.29 4.96
CA ASN A 90 -7.51 5.62 4.38
C ASN A 90 -8.21 5.64 3.01
N PHE A 91 -7.94 4.66 2.14
CA PHE A 91 -8.69 4.53 0.89
C PHE A 91 -10.17 4.21 1.15
N SER A 92 -10.49 3.39 2.15
CA SER A 92 -11.87 3.10 2.53
C SER A 92 -12.61 4.39 2.96
N VAL A 93 -11.97 5.25 3.74
CA VAL A 93 -12.54 6.56 4.10
C VAL A 93 -12.69 7.44 2.86
N LEU A 94 -11.65 7.55 2.02
CA LEU A 94 -11.67 8.40 0.83
C LEU A 94 -12.84 8.07 -0.12
N TYR A 95 -13.06 6.78 -0.40
CA TYR A 95 -14.17 6.32 -1.26
C TYR A 95 -15.51 6.28 -0.52
N GLY A 96 -15.51 6.25 0.81
CA GLY A 96 -16.73 6.38 1.61
C GLY A 96 -17.31 7.79 1.56
N MET A 97 -16.44 8.81 1.51
CA MET A 97 -16.84 10.22 1.39
C MET A 97 -17.48 10.59 0.04
N ASP A 98 -17.46 9.69 -0.96
CA ASP A 98 -18.16 9.89 -2.24
C ASP A 98 -19.67 9.62 -2.14
N ARG A 99 -20.15 9.14 -0.98
CA ARG A 99 -21.57 8.82 -0.74
C ARG A 99 -22.35 9.95 -0.04
N ASP A 100 -21.67 11.04 0.30
CA ASP A 100 -22.23 12.26 0.90
C ASP A 100 -22.21 13.41 -0.11
#